data_AF-A0A5S3Y0T5-F1
#
_entry.id   AF-A0A5S3Y0T5-F1
#
_cell.length_a   1.000
_cell.length_b   1.000
_cell.length_c   1.000
_cell.angle_alpha   90.00
_cell.angle_beta   90.00
_cell.angle_gamma   90.00
#
_symmetry.space_group_name_H-M   'P 1'
#
loop_
_entity.id
_entity.type
_entity.pdbx_description
1 polymer ?
#
loop_
_entity_poly.entity_id
_entity_poly.type
_entity_poly.pdbx_seq_one_letter_code
_entity_poly.pdbx_strand_id
1 'polypeptide(L)'
;TIAPTWELWDCCGGATVEQVQSDDSSYATVAQYTFNSTPTVAGIMSSVSFDASTLSNGTLEFDLKVLSQPTDTSGDWLIKVEGITNQVFAELKLSQSQEGIAPQQDQWQHYTFALSELEAAGLNLSAVKIIMVFPTWGTGDG
;
A
#
# COMPACT_ATOMS: atom_id res chain seq x y z
N THR A 1 10.95 -8.13 -6.74
CA THR A 1 11.86 -8.25 -5.58
C THR A 1 11.81 -6.97 -4.78
N ILE A 2 11.75 -7.06 -3.46
CA ILE A 2 11.72 -5.90 -2.57
C ILE A 2 13.12 -5.26 -2.58
N ALA A 3 13.18 -3.92 -2.56
CA ALA A 3 14.46 -3.20 -2.55
C ALA A 3 15.25 -3.47 -1.25
N PRO A 4 16.61 -3.42 -1.27
CA PRO A 4 17.45 -3.95 -0.18
C PRO A 4 17.21 -3.39 1.23
N THR A 5 16.62 -2.20 1.35
CA THR A 5 16.32 -1.58 2.65
C THR A 5 14.87 -1.76 3.09
N TRP A 6 14.03 -2.31 2.22
CA TRP A 6 12.59 -2.45 2.44
C TRP A 6 12.24 -3.87 2.85
N GLU A 7 11.30 -3.98 3.78
CA GLU A 7 10.85 -5.24 4.35
C GLU A 7 9.32 -5.25 4.43
N LEU A 8 8.74 -6.45 4.38
CA LEU A 8 7.33 -6.66 4.63
C LEU A 8 7.00 -6.29 6.09
N TRP A 9 5.88 -5.61 6.30
CA TRP A 9 5.55 -5.00 7.58
C TRP A 9 4.05 -5.05 7.89
N ASP A 10 3.75 -5.23 9.17
CA ASP A 10 2.41 -5.23 9.77
C ASP A 10 2.52 -4.47 11.10
N CYS A 11 1.65 -3.48 11.32
CA CYS A 11 1.73 -2.64 12.53
C CYS A 11 1.46 -3.41 13.83
N CYS A 12 0.59 -4.41 13.75
CA CYS A 12 -0.21 -4.82 14.90
C CYS A 12 -0.40 -6.35 14.98
N GLY A 13 0.19 -7.10 14.05
CA GLY A 13 0.11 -8.57 14.01
C GLY A 13 -1.26 -9.08 13.56
N GLY A 14 -2.03 -8.23 12.89
CA GLY A 14 -3.37 -8.56 12.37
C GLY A 14 -3.35 -9.16 10.97
N ALA A 15 -2.18 -9.24 10.32
CA ALA A 15 -2.03 -9.80 8.99
C ALA A 15 -0.98 -10.93 8.99
N THR A 16 -1.25 -11.97 8.20
CA THR A 16 -0.19 -12.90 7.78
C THR A 16 0.46 -12.32 6.54
N VAL A 17 1.79 -12.22 6.55
CA VAL A 17 2.55 -11.57 5.48
C VAL A 17 3.59 -12.54 4.93
N GLU A 18 3.55 -12.78 3.63
CA GLU A 18 4.40 -13.77 2.97
C GLU A 18 4.80 -13.36 1.55
N GLN A 19 5.89 -13.94 1.05
CA GLN A 19 6.28 -13.85 -0.35
C GLN A 19 5.76 -15.09 -1.07
N VAL A 20 4.93 -14.89 -2.09
CA VAL A 20 4.34 -15.97 -2.87
C VAL A 20 4.70 -15.79 -4.35
N GLN A 21 4.75 -16.90 -5.08
CA GLN A 21 4.85 -16.83 -6.53
C GLN A 21 3.48 -16.48 -7.10
N SER A 22 3.42 -15.46 -7.95
CA SER A 22 2.19 -15.10 -8.66
C SER A 22 1.68 -16.25 -9.53
N ASP A 23 0.36 -16.36 -9.66
CA ASP A 23 -0.34 -17.25 -10.58
C ASP A 23 -0.30 -16.73 -12.03
N ASP A 24 -0.17 -15.42 -12.21
CA ASP A 24 0.10 -14.76 -13.47
C ASP A 24 1.62 -14.67 -13.69
N SER A 25 2.10 -15.26 -14.79
CA SER A 25 3.52 -15.34 -15.16
C SER A 25 4.14 -13.99 -15.55
N SER A 26 3.33 -12.96 -15.76
CA SER A 26 3.79 -11.58 -15.95
C SER A 26 4.36 -11.00 -14.67
N TYR A 27 3.99 -11.57 -13.52
CA TYR A 27 4.44 -11.20 -12.19
C TYR A 27 5.35 -12.30 -11.62
N ALA A 28 6.41 -11.88 -10.94
CA ALA A 28 7.33 -12.79 -10.28
C ALA A 28 6.84 -13.11 -8.86
N THR A 29 7.76 -13.17 -7.90
CA THR A 29 7.42 -13.24 -6.48
C THR A 29 6.83 -11.90 -6.01
N VAL A 30 5.64 -11.98 -5.41
CA VAL A 30 4.86 -10.83 -4.90
C VAL A 30 4.67 -10.94 -3.39
N ALA A 31 4.37 -9.83 -2.75
CA ALA A 31 3.97 -9.79 -1.35
C ALA A 31 2.47 -10.08 -1.23
N GLN A 32 2.09 -11.02 -0.38
CA GLN A 32 0.70 -11.32 -0.06
C GLN A 32 0.43 -10.98 1.41
N TYR A 33 -0.69 -10.30 1.64
CA TYR A 33 -1.18 -9.92 2.97
C TYR A 33 -2.56 -10.52 3.15
N THR A 34 -2.72 -11.34 4.17
CA THR A 34 -4.02 -11.89 4.59
C THR A 34 -4.42 -11.22 5.89
N PHE A 35 -5.41 -10.33 5.82
CA PHE A 35 -5.94 -9.61 6.97
C PHE A 35 -6.90 -10.52 7.75
N ASN A 36 -6.75 -10.54 9.08
CA ASN A 36 -7.60 -11.30 9.97
C ASN A 36 -8.54 -10.35 10.74
N SER A 37 -9.40 -10.91 11.60
CA SER A 37 -10.28 -10.13 12.49
C SER A 37 -9.61 -9.11 13.41
N THR A 38 -8.29 -9.18 13.63
CA THR A 38 -7.54 -8.16 14.38
C THR A 38 -7.24 -6.96 13.48
N PRO A 39 -7.74 -5.74 13.79
CA PRO A 39 -7.46 -4.56 12.97
C PRO A 39 -5.96 -4.30 12.83
N THR A 40 -5.51 -4.09 11.60
CA THR A 40 -4.13 -3.72 11.30
C THR A 40 -4.02 -2.92 10.01
N VAL A 41 -2.86 -2.27 9.83
CA VAL A 41 -2.38 -1.75 8.54
C VAL A 41 -1.11 -2.51 8.17
N ALA A 42 -0.96 -2.83 6.89
CA ALA A 42 0.16 -3.62 6.41
C ALA A 42 0.70 -3.10 5.09
N GLY A 43 1.96 -3.41 4.81
CA GLY A 43 2.67 -2.93 3.63
C GLY A 43 4.17 -3.17 3.75
N ILE A 44 4.95 -2.25 3.21
CA ILE A 44 6.41 -2.30 3.27
C ILE A 44 6.97 -1.14 4.08
N MET A 45 8.02 -1.43 4.86
CA MET A 45 8.75 -0.44 5.65
C MET A 45 10.22 -0.47 5.26
N SER A 46 10.81 0.71 5.12
CA SER A 46 12.25 0.85 4.95
C SER A 46 12.97 1.00 6.28
N SER A 47 14.07 0.27 6.45
CA SER A 47 15.02 0.40 7.56
C SER A 47 15.73 1.76 7.58
N VAL A 48 15.86 2.40 6.42
CA VAL A 48 16.39 3.75 6.22
C VAL A 48 15.40 4.52 5.36
N SER A 49 15.02 5.74 5.77
CA SER A 49 14.08 6.55 4.99
C SER A 49 14.63 6.85 3.59
N PHE A 50 13.74 6.88 2.62
CA PHE A 50 14.01 7.20 1.23
C PHE A 50 13.73 8.69 0.96
N ASP A 51 14.69 9.38 0.34
CA ASP A 51 14.53 10.75 -0.12
C ASP A 51 14.03 10.75 -1.57
N ALA A 52 12.73 10.98 -1.73
CA ALA A 52 12.02 11.11 -3.00
C ALA A 52 11.88 12.57 -3.47
N SER A 53 12.53 13.54 -2.82
CA SER A 53 12.34 14.98 -3.13
C SER A 53 12.70 15.33 -4.59
N THR A 54 13.68 14.65 -5.15
CA THR A 54 14.09 14.81 -6.57
C THR A 54 13.09 14.23 -7.56
N LEU A 55 12.11 13.46 -7.08
CA LEU A 55 11.08 12.79 -7.86
C LEU A 55 9.73 13.50 -7.76
N SER A 56 9.63 14.72 -7.23
CA SER A 56 8.33 15.38 -6.96
C SER A 56 7.37 15.46 -8.16
N ASN A 57 7.88 15.45 -9.40
CA ASN A 57 7.07 15.41 -10.63
C ASN A 57 6.76 14.00 -11.15
N GLY A 58 7.19 12.97 -10.44
CA GLY A 58 6.99 11.57 -10.76
C GLY A 58 5.77 10.97 -10.07
N THR A 59 5.73 9.65 -10.07
CA THR A 59 4.58 8.85 -9.64
C THR A 59 5.01 7.77 -8.64
N LEU A 60 4.10 7.43 -7.74
CA LEU A 60 4.11 6.17 -7.01
C LEU A 60 3.18 5.21 -7.76
N GLU A 61 3.73 4.08 -8.17
CA GLU A 61 3.04 3.08 -8.99
C GLU A 61 3.15 1.70 -8.36
N PHE A 62 2.07 0.92 -8.42
CA PHE A 62 2.07 -0.48 -8.02
C PHE A 62 0.92 -1.24 -8.67
N ASP A 63 1.09 -2.56 -8.75
CA ASP A 63 0.04 -3.47 -9.14
C ASP A 63 -0.50 -4.19 -7.89
N LEU A 64 -1.82 -4.36 -7.84
CA LEU A 64 -2.53 -5.02 -6.74
C LEU A 64 -3.52 -6.03 -7.32
N LYS A 65 -3.55 -7.23 -6.74
CA LYS A 65 -4.62 -8.22 -6.91
C LYS A 65 -5.25 -8.51 -5.56
N VAL A 66 -6.57 -8.30 -5.45
CA VAL A 66 -7.34 -8.63 -4.25
C VAL A 66 -7.92 -10.02 -4.42
N LEU A 67 -7.41 -11.01 -3.67
CA LEU A 67 -7.87 -12.40 -3.77
C LEU A 67 -9.27 -12.60 -3.18
N SER A 68 -9.53 -11.96 -2.04
CA SER A 68 -10.82 -11.93 -1.36
C SER A 68 -11.09 -10.50 -0.89
N GLN A 69 -12.31 -10.01 -1.13
CA GLN A 69 -12.72 -8.70 -0.61
C GLN A 69 -13.08 -8.83 0.88
N PRO A 70 -12.88 -7.78 1.69
CA PRO A 70 -13.35 -7.79 3.05
C PRO A 70 -14.85 -8.04 3.13
N THR A 71 -15.26 -8.76 4.18
CA THR A 71 -16.66 -9.05 4.45
C THR A 71 -17.45 -7.79 4.81
N ASP A 72 -16.80 -6.81 5.45
CA ASP A 72 -17.32 -5.48 5.67
C ASP A 72 -17.07 -4.57 4.46
N THR A 73 -18.12 -4.26 3.72
CA THR A 73 -18.08 -3.44 2.50
C THR A 73 -18.26 -1.94 2.75
N SER A 74 -18.32 -1.51 4.01
CA SER A 74 -18.45 -0.09 4.36
C SER A 74 -17.14 0.70 4.24
N GLY A 75 -16.00 -0.01 4.23
CA GLY A 75 -14.67 0.57 4.12
C GLY A 75 -14.21 0.76 2.67
N ASP A 76 -13.27 1.68 2.48
CA ASP A 76 -12.52 1.85 1.24
C ASP A 76 -11.18 1.10 1.31
N TRP A 77 -10.64 0.74 0.14
CA TRP A 77 -9.23 0.40 0.01
C TRP A 77 -8.38 1.67 -0.05
N LEU A 78 -7.35 1.74 0.79
CA LEU A 78 -6.51 2.92 0.99
C LEU A 78 -5.07 2.63 0.58
N ILE A 79 -4.40 3.66 0.06
CA ILE A 79 -2.94 3.79 0.06
C ILE A 79 -2.58 4.79 1.17
N LYS A 80 -1.65 4.41 2.04
CA LYS A 80 -1.06 5.32 3.02
C LYS A 80 0.46 5.31 2.89
N VAL A 81 1.03 6.49 2.78
CA VAL A 81 2.48 6.69 2.71
C VAL A 81 2.90 7.55 3.88
N GLU A 82 3.80 7.05 4.71
CA GLU A 82 4.29 7.73 5.91
C GLU A 82 5.77 8.06 5.82
N GLY A 83 6.14 9.18 6.44
CA GLY A 83 7.53 9.52 6.71
C GLY A 83 8.10 8.77 7.93
N ILE A 84 9.18 9.31 8.51
CA ILE A 84 9.84 8.72 9.69
C ILE A 84 8.90 8.62 10.91
N THR A 85 7.93 9.53 11.01
CA THR A 85 6.91 9.56 12.05
C THR A 85 5.54 9.36 11.43
N ASN A 86 4.65 8.67 12.14
CA ASN A 86 3.26 8.44 11.72
C ASN A 86 2.36 9.70 11.71
N GLN A 87 2.91 10.88 12.01
CA GLN A 87 2.21 12.17 11.95
C GLN A 87 2.38 12.89 10.61
N VAL A 88 3.34 12.47 9.79
CA VAL A 88 3.62 13.06 8.48
C VAL A 88 3.34 12.02 7.41
N PHE A 89 2.18 12.12 6.78
CA PHE A 89 1.68 11.10 5.88
C PHE A 89 0.73 11.67 4.83
N ALA A 90 0.53 10.89 3.78
CA ALA A 90 -0.60 10.99 2.87
C ALA A 90 -1.44 9.72 2.98
N GLU A 91 -2.75 9.86 2.94
CA GLU A 91 -3.70 8.74 2.92
C GLU A 91 -4.78 9.06 1.88
N LEU A 92 -4.95 8.19 0.90
CA LEU A 92 -5.88 8.35 -0.22
C LEU A 92 -6.60 7.02 -0.48
N LYS A 93 -7.80 7.09 -1.06
CA LYS A 93 -8.48 5.91 -1.57
C LYS A 93 -7.81 5.42 -2.85
N LEU A 94 -7.81 4.12 -3.08
CA LEU A 94 -7.32 3.56 -4.35
C LEU A 94 -8.12 4.06 -5.57
N SER A 95 -9.42 4.35 -5.39
CA SER A 95 -10.25 4.97 -6.42
C SER A 95 -9.91 6.43 -6.73
N GLN A 96 -9.01 7.05 -5.97
CA GLN A 96 -8.44 8.37 -6.29
C GLN A 96 -7.16 8.28 -7.12
N SER A 97 -6.70 7.07 -7.49
CA SER A 97 -5.60 6.93 -8.45
C SER A 97 -5.96 7.50 -9.82
N GLN A 98 -4.98 7.66 -10.71
CA GLN A 98 -5.24 8.14 -12.07
C GLN A 98 -6.18 7.23 -12.87
N GLU A 99 -6.20 5.94 -12.55
CA GLU A 99 -7.11 4.95 -13.13
C GLU A 99 -8.55 5.11 -12.62
N GLY A 100 -8.73 5.69 -11.44
CA GLY A 100 -10.05 6.04 -10.90
C GLY A 100 -10.93 4.83 -10.54
N ILE A 101 -10.32 3.68 -10.25
CA ILE A 101 -11.01 2.42 -9.99
C ILE A 101 -10.73 1.91 -8.58
N ALA A 102 -11.73 1.28 -7.96
CA ALA A 102 -11.50 0.50 -6.74
C ALA A 102 -11.00 -0.91 -7.10
N PRO A 103 -10.34 -1.63 -6.17
CA PRO A 103 -9.95 -3.01 -6.40
C PRO A 103 -11.14 -3.93 -6.69
N GLN A 104 -10.98 -4.77 -7.70
CA GLN A 104 -11.88 -5.83 -8.08
C GLN A 104 -11.28 -7.16 -7.64
N GLN A 105 -12.15 -8.07 -7.22
CA GLN A 105 -11.71 -9.38 -6.77
C GLN A 105 -11.11 -10.17 -7.95
N ASP A 106 -10.01 -10.86 -7.66
CA ASP A 106 -9.29 -11.79 -8.54
C ASP A 106 -8.77 -11.14 -9.84
N GLN A 107 -8.50 -9.83 -9.80
CA GLN A 107 -7.95 -9.09 -10.94
C GLN A 107 -6.72 -8.29 -10.54
N TRP A 108 -5.65 -8.41 -11.32
CA TRP A 108 -4.52 -7.48 -11.25
C TRP A 108 -4.95 -6.12 -11.80
N GLN A 109 -4.70 -5.07 -11.01
CA GLN A 109 -4.96 -3.68 -11.38
C GLN A 109 -3.75 -2.83 -11.06
N HIS A 110 -3.43 -1.93 -11.99
CA HIS A 110 -2.39 -0.93 -11.84
C HIS A 110 -2.96 0.32 -11.17
N TYR A 111 -2.18 0.93 -10.28
CA TYR A 111 -2.53 2.16 -9.57
C TYR A 111 -1.40 3.16 -9.68
N THR A 112 -1.75 4.37 -10.12
CA THR A 112 -0.82 5.50 -10.24
C THR A 112 -1.26 6.66 -9.34
N PHE A 113 -0.35 7.15 -8.51
CA PHE A 113 -0.53 8.37 -7.71
C PHE A 113 0.59 9.38 -8.02
N ALA A 114 0.25 10.64 -8.27
CA ALA A 114 1.27 11.66 -8.45
C ALA A 114 1.95 11.94 -7.10
N LEU A 115 3.29 12.04 -7.08
CA LEU A 115 4.03 12.36 -5.86
C LEU A 115 3.67 13.77 -5.33
N SER A 116 3.31 14.68 -6.23
CA SER A 116 2.78 16.00 -5.89
C SER A 116 1.43 15.96 -5.18
N GLU A 117 0.56 15.00 -5.50
CA GLU A 117 -0.72 14.80 -4.80
C GLU A 117 -0.51 14.26 -3.39
N LEU A 118 0.44 13.33 -3.21
CA LEU A 118 0.82 12.84 -1.90
C LEU A 118 1.44 13.95 -1.05
N GLU A 119 2.30 14.80 -1.64
CA GLU A 119 2.86 15.97 -0.96
C GLU A 119 1.76 16.97 -0.56
N ALA A 120 0.81 17.24 -1.46
CA ALA A 120 -0.36 18.08 -1.16
C ALA A 120 -1.28 17.49 -0.07
N ALA A 121 -1.31 16.16 0.07
CA ALA A 121 -2.02 15.45 1.13
C ALA A 121 -1.26 15.39 2.47
N GLY A 122 -0.03 15.93 2.54
CA GLY A 122 0.72 16.09 3.79
C GLY A 122 1.98 15.22 3.91
N LEU A 123 2.31 14.42 2.91
CA LEU A 123 3.56 13.65 2.90
C LEU A 123 4.78 14.57 2.74
N ASN A 124 5.83 14.29 3.51
CA ASN A 124 7.15 14.84 3.22
C ASN A 124 7.97 13.85 2.38
N LEU A 125 8.19 14.17 1.12
CA LEU A 125 8.93 13.32 0.17
C LEU A 125 10.41 13.12 0.55
N SER A 126 11.01 13.97 1.38
CA SER A 126 12.44 13.83 1.72
C SER A 126 12.75 12.69 2.70
N ALA A 127 11.72 12.06 3.27
CA ALA A 127 11.90 11.09 4.34
C ALA A 127 10.84 9.98 4.36
N VAL A 128 10.45 9.47 3.18
CA VAL A 128 9.46 8.39 3.05
C VAL A 128 9.98 7.12 3.72
N LYS A 129 9.17 6.46 4.54
CA LYS A 129 9.60 5.28 5.30
C LYS A 129 8.66 4.09 5.20
N ILE A 130 7.35 4.31 5.05
CA ILE A 130 6.37 3.23 5.03
C ILE A 130 5.39 3.46 3.88
N ILE A 131 5.07 2.40 3.14
CA ILE A 131 4.03 2.40 2.10
C ILE A 131 3.09 1.24 2.42
N MET A 132 1.81 1.55 2.60
CA MET A 132 0.79 0.60 3.06
C MET A 132 -0.41 0.61 2.13
N VAL A 133 -0.91 -0.59 1.80
CA VAL A 133 -2.15 -0.78 1.05
C VAL A 133 -3.04 -1.69 1.87
N PHE A 134 -4.19 -1.17 2.30
CA PHE A 134 -5.05 -1.87 3.26
C PHE A 134 -6.50 -1.37 3.15
N PRO A 135 -7.50 -2.19 3.50
CA PRO A 135 -8.86 -1.72 3.72
C PRO A 135 -8.92 -0.74 4.90
N THR A 136 -9.95 0.10 4.96
CA THR A 136 -10.19 1.02 6.08
C THR A 136 -10.02 0.31 7.43
N TRP A 137 -9.43 1.00 8.41
CA TRP A 137 -9.09 0.40 9.70
C TRP A 137 -10.29 -0.31 10.35
N GLY A 138 -10.12 -1.61 10.61
CA GLY A 138 -11.16 -2.44 11.22
C GLY A 138 -12.16 -3.06 10.24
N THR A 139 -12.07 -2.76 8.94
CA THR A 139 -12.94 -3.34 7.89
C THR A 139 -12.17 -4.33 7.02
N GLY A 140 -11.05 -4.87 7.49
CA GLY A 140 -10.14 -5.71 6.69
C GLY A 140 -10.41 -7.22 6.73
N ASP A 141 -11.31 -7.69 7.61
CA ASP A 141 -11.57 -9.12 7.82
C ASP A 141 -12.33 -9.74 6.63
N GLY A 142 -11.82 -10.84 6.06
CA GLY A 142 -12.40 -11.56 4.92
C GLY A 142 -11.36 -12.21 4.02
#